data_AF-A0A6M3JW13-F1
#
_entry.id   AF-A0A6M3JW13-F1
#
_cell.length_a   1.000
_cell.length_b   1.000
_cell.length_c   1.000
_cell.angle_alpha   90.00
_cell.angle_beta   90.00
_cell.angle_gamma   90.00
#
_symmetry.space_group_name_H-M   'P 1'
#
loop_
_entity.id
_entity.type
_entity.pdbx_description
1 polymer ?
#
loop_
_entity_poly.entity_id
_entity_poly.type
_entity_poly.pdbx_seq_one_letter_code
_entity_poly.pdbx_strand_id
1 'polypeptide(L)'
;MIVCLFLAVGTARAADTIPFSGDLNGGGGANDLDKITSTEQGDSAIGILQGHATWGNGVFFFSLDVDGGAGDAEPHYVSAGDGGNERWVLGTLHNSTAVTALPQADHLWSGEVIRGINAGENIAQFDCVFLNVADGEWHQADADAVGEWPAWGMAVESLDGAWPATDGDPVWVLTRGVVRDDTWTGFSINDKVYLDETTAGGITATAPTTDGDCIQPIGRVTGTDGDEIYFMFDPLNGYYEHN
;
A
#
# COMPACT_ATOMS: atom_id res chain seq x y z
N MET A 1 -7.73 35.16 -41.32
CA MET A 1 -8.67 34.06 -41.65
C MET A 1 -9.33 33.65 -40.34
N ILE A 2 -10.55 34.12 -40.11
CA ILE A 2 -11.33 33.81 -38.90
C ILE A 2 -12.22 32.63 -39.25
N VAL A 3 -12.05 31.50 -38.55
CA VAL A 3 -12.94 30.34 -38.70
C VAL A 3 -14.09 30.55 -37.72
N CYS A 4 -15.28 30.82 -38.26
CA CYS A 4 -16.53 30.83 -37.50
C CYS A 4 -16.95 29.40 -37.17
N LEU A 5 -17.07 29.08 -35.89
CA LEU A 5 -17.75 27.88 -35.40
C LEU A 5 -19.25 28.19 -35.30
N PHE A 6 -20.07 27.59 -36.16
CA PHE A 6 -21.52 27.67 -36.08
C PHE A 6 -22.04 26.71 -35.00
N LEU A 7 -22.67 27.26 -33.96
CA LEU A 7 -23.45 26.50 -32.99
C LEU A 7 -24.90 26.44 -33.51
N ALA A 8 -25.34 25.27 -33.99
CA ALA A 8 -26.74 25.05 -34.33
C ALA A 8 -27.54 24.79 -33.05
N VAL A 9 -28.57 25.61 -32.84
CA VAL A 9 -29.58 25.46 -31.78
C VAL A 9 -30.72 24.60 -32.33
N GLY A 10 -31.03 23.49 -31.67
CA GLY A 10 -32.30 22.78 -31.85
C GLY A 10 -32.18 21.26 -32.01
N THR A 11 -32.81 20.56 -31.06
CA THR A 11 -33.05 19.10 -30.95
C THR A 11 -31.84 18.23 -30.62
N ALA A 12 -32.02 17.42 -29.56
CA ALA A 12 -31.05 16.59 -28.85
C ALA A 12 -29.85 16.13 -29.70
N ARG A 13 -28.67 16.67 -29.40
CA ARG A 13 -27.41 16.15 -29.93
C ARG A 13 -27.07 14.89 -29.15
N ALA A 14 -26.71 13.84 -29.90
CA ALA A 14 -26.26 12.55 -29.41
C ALA A 14 -25.22 12.70 -28.30
N ALA A 15 -25.17 11.70 -27.41
CA ALA A 15 -24.12 11.55 -26.41
C ALA A 15 -22.76 11.79 -27.09
N ASP A 16 -21.97 12.72 -26.54
CA ASP A 16 -20.59 12.91 -26.95
C ASP A 16 -19.78 11.77 -26.31
N THR A 17 -19.86 10.58 -26.93
CA THR A 17 -19.06 9.43 -26.55
C THR A 17 -17.63 9.70 -27.01
N ILE A 18 -16.69 9.80 -26.09
CA ILE A 18 -15.25 9.88 -26.38
C ILE A 18 -14.74 8.45 -26.50
N PRO A 19 -14.48 7.90 -27.70
CA PRO A 19 -13.91 6.56 -27.83
C PRO A 19 -12.40 6.66 -27.61
N PHE A 20 -11.85 5.83 -26.73
CA PHE A 20 -10.40 5.74 -26.53
C PHE A 20 -9.72 4.76 -27.50
N SER A 21 -10.48 4.03 -28.31
CA SER A 21 -9.94 3.25 -29.44
C SER A 21 -11.02 2.88 -30.46
N GLY A 22 -10.77 3.21 -31.74
CA GLY A 22 -11.62 2.84 -32.89
C GLY A 22 -12.39 4.02 -33.48
N ASP A 23 -12.30 4.21 -34.80
CA ASP A 23 -13.02 5.25 -35.53
C ASP A 23 -14.55 5.05 -35.44
N LEU A 24 -15.29 6.06 -34.99
CA LEU A 24 -16.76 6.08 -35.02
C LEU A 24 -17.27 6.33 -36.46
N ASN A 25 -17.22 5.32 -37.33
CA ASN A 25 -17.85 5.40 -38.65
C ASN A 25 -19.22 4.71 -38.65
N GLY A 26 -20.30 5.49 -38.50
CA GLY A 26 -21.65 5.02 -38.87
C GLY A 26 -22.77 5.96 -38.47
N GLY A 27 -23.61 6.33 -39.44
CA GLY A 27 -24.72 7.28 -39.28
C GLY A 27 -25.81 6.86 -38.28
N GLY A 28 -26.43 7.88 -37.69
CA GLY A 28 -27.29 7.82 -36.50
C GLY A 28 -28.40 6.77 -36.53
N GLY A 29 -28.17 5.71 -35.75
CA GLY A 29 -29.14 4.70 -35.37
C GLY A 29 -29.02 4.39 -33.88
N ALA A 30 -30.06 3.83 -33.26
CA ALA A 30 -30.17 3.64 -31.81
C ALA A 30 -29.12 2.70 -31.15
N ASN A 31 -28.12 2.23 -31.90
CA ASN A 31 -27.13 1.23 -31.50
C ASN A 31 -25.70 1.75 -31.67
N ASP A 32 -25.44 3.03 -31.40
CA ASP A 32 -24.11 3.60 -31.63
C ASP A 32 -23.02 3.10 -30.64
N LEU A 33 -23.40 2.32 -29.61
CA LEU A 33 -22.47 1.63 -28.72
C LEU A 33 -22.01 0.25 -29.25
N ASP A 34 -22.74 -0.38 -30.19
CA ASP A 34 -22.38 -1.68 -30.82
C ASP A 34 -21.18 -1.57 -31.79
N LYS A 35 -20.59 -0.36 -31.94
CA LYS A 35 -19.49 -0.09 -32.88
C LYS A 35 -18.12 0.04 -32.21
N ILE A 36 -18.06 -0.09 -30.88
CA ILE A 36 -16.78 -0.19 -30.16
C ILE A 36 -16.40 -1.67 -30.23
N THR A 37 -15.58 -2.00 -31.23
CA THR A 37 -15.10 -3.37 -31.46
C THR A 37 -13.58 -3.36 -31.41
N SER A 38 -12.97 -3.87 -30.35
CA SER A 38 -11.60 -4.36 -30.36
C SER A 38 -11.60 -5.89 -30.23
N THR A 39 -10.72 -6.55 -30.96
CA THR A 39 -10.72 -8.03 -31.07
C THR A 39 -9.87 -8.72 -29.99
N GLU A 40 -9.26 -7.99 -29.04
CA GLU A 40 -8.21 -8.59 -28.20
C GLU A 40 -8.22 -8.21 -26.70
N GLN A 41 -9.08 -7.31 -26.21
CA GLN A 41 -9.20 -7.04 -24.77
C GLN A 41 -10.53 -6.35 -24.46
N GLY A 42 -11.14 -6.69 -23.32
CA GLY A 42 -12.45 -6.16 -22.89
C GLY A 42 -12.51 -4.64 -23.02
N ASP A 43 -13.40 -4.19 -23.90
CA ASP A 43 -13.53 -2.77 -24.20
C ASP A 43 -14.22 -2.07 -23.02
N SER A 44 -13.83 -0.82 -22.76
CA SER A 44 -14.49 0.00 -21.75
C SER A 44 -14.89 1.33 -22.37
N ALA A 45 -16.14 1.73 -22.17
CA ALA A 45 -16.66 3.00 -22.66
C ALA A 45 -17.10 3.89 -21.50
N ILE A 46 -16.85 5.18 -21.64
CA ILE A 46 -17.37 6.19 -20.71
C ILE A 46 -18.38 7.04 -21.48
N GLY A 47 -19.64 6.96 -21.06
CA GLY A 47 -20.71 7.79 -21.59
C GLY A 47 -20.96 8.98 -20.67
N ILE A 48 -20.83 10.20 -21.18
CA ILE A 48 -21.20 11.41 -20.45
C ILE A 48 -22.52 11.91 -21.04
N LEU A 49 -23.59 11.89 -20.23
CA LEU A 49 -24.87 12.52 -20.56
C LEU A 49 -24.88 13.95 -20.04
N GLN A 50 -25.16 14.90 -20.93
CA GLN A 50 -25.47 16.29 -20.57
C GLN A 50 -26.85 16.66 -21.13
N GLY A 51 -27.74 17.15 -20.28
CA GLY A 51 -29.06 17.65 -20.63
C GLY A 51 -30.08 16.58 -21.03
N HIS A 52 -29.93 15.33 -20.58
CA HIS A 52 -30.83 14.26 -20.98
C HIS A 52 -32.22 14.40 -20.31
N ALA A 53 -33.28 14.44 -21.10
CA ALA A 53 -34.64 14.76 -20.63
C ALA A 53 -35.20 13.75 -19.60
N THR A 54 -34.76 12.49 -19.67
CA THR A 54 -35.26 11.42 -18.80
C THR A 54 -34.35 11.15 -17.61
N TRP A 55 -33.04 11.35 -17.76
CA TRP A 55 -32.02 10.89 -16.80
C TRP A 55 -31.11 12.01 -16.26
N GLY A 56 -31.33 13.26 -16.68
CA GLY A 56 -30.50 14.39 -16.27
C GLY A 56 -29.08 14.33 -16.82
N ASN A 57 -28.15 14.97 -16.11
CA ASN A 57 -26.72 14.85 -16.38
C ASN A 57 -26.17 13.61 -15.67
N GLY A 58 -25.31 12.83 -16.32
CA GLY A 58 -24.76 11.61 -15.72
C GLY A 58 -23.49 11.13 -16.41
N VAL A 59 -22.72 10.29 -15.72
CA VAL A 59 -21.56 9.59 -16.28
C VAL A 59 -21.77 8.10 -16.07
N PHE A 60 -21.63 7.32 -17.15
CA PHE A 60 -21.82 5.88 -17.18
C PHE A 60 -20.52 5.21 -17.57
N PHE A 61 -20.16 4.16 -16.86
CA PHE A 61 -19.05 3.27 -17.22
C PHE A 61 -19.65 1.97 -17.73
N PHE A 62 -19.27 1.58 -18.94
CA PHE A 62 -19.64 0.30 -19.53
C PHE A 62 -18.39 -0.57 -19.57
N SER A 63 -18.46 -1.76 -18.97
CA SER A 63 -17.58 -2.86 -19.36
C SER A 63 -18.28 -3.56 -20.51
N LEU A 64 -17.64 -3.58 -21.67
CA LEU A 64 -18.10 -4.34 -22.82
C LEU A 64 -17.44 -5.72 -22.75
N ASP A 65 -18.16 -6.76 -23.14
CA ASP A 65 -17.57 -8.09 -23.27
C ASP A 65 -16.64 -8.16 -24.50
N VAL A 66 -15.99 -9.31 -24.67
CA VAL A 66 -14.95 -9.50 -25.70
C VAL A 66 -15.54 -9.60 -27.12
N ASP A 67 -16.87 -9.69 -27.24
CA ASP A 67 -17.60 -9.87 -28.49
C ASP A 67 -18.45 -8.66 -28.90
N GLY A 68 -18.35 -7.54 -28.16
CA GLY A 68 -18.84 -6.24 -28.59
C GLY A 68 -20.37 -6.15 -28.66
N GLY A 69 -21.08 -6.97 -27.89
CA GLY A 69 -22.53 -6.95 -27.82
C GLY A 69 -23.03 -6.20 -26.59
N ALA A 70 -23.77 -5.10 -26.78
CA ALA A 70 -24.41 -4.37 -25.67
C ALA A 70 -25.53 -5.16 -24.95
N GLY A 71 -25.76 -6.44 -25.31
CA GLY A 71 -26.85 -7.28 -24.80
C GLY A 71 -26.71 -7.67 -23.34
N ASP A 72 -25.48 -7.83 -22.84
CA ASP A 72 -25.20 -8.36 -21.50
C ASP A 72 -24.38 -7.40 -20.60
N ALA A 73 -24.14 -6.15 -21.04
CA ALA A 73 -23.42 -5.16 -20.23
C ALA A 73 -24.33 -4.61 -19.11
N GLU A 74 -24.17 -5.08 -17.88
CA GLU A 74 -24.81 -4.45 -16.72
C GLU A 74 -24.21 -3.04 -16.50
N PRO A 75 -24.99 -1.95 -16.66
CA PRO A 75 -24.47 -0.61 -16.46
C PRO A 75 -24.18 -0.40 -14.98
N HIS A 76 -22.92 -0.15 -14.63
CA HIS A 76 -22.56 0.20 -13.25
C HIS A 76 -22.87 1.69 -13.04
N TYR A 77 -24.06 1.95 -12.53
CA TYR A 77 -24.58 3.30 -12.31
C TYR A 77 -23.89 3.97 -11.11
N VAL A 78 -23.15 5.04 -11.35
CA VAL A 78 -22.44 5.77 -10.28
C VAL A 78 -23.32 6.85 -9.63
N SER A 79 -24.24 7.50 -10.36
CA SER A 79 -25.32 8.37 -9.86
C SER A 79 -25.92 9.18 -11.04
N ALA A 80 -27.14 9.71 -10.92
CA ALA A 80 -27.64 10.82 -11.70
C ALA A 80 -27.89 11.98 -10.74
N GLY A 81 -27.19 13.09 -10.95
CA GLY A 81 -27.46 14.33 -10.24
C GLY A 81 -28.85 14.84 -10.59
N ASP A 82 -29.52 15.50 -9.65
CA ASP A 82 -30.88 16.05 -9.80
C ASP A 82 -30.95 17.30 -10.69
N GLY A 83 -29.84 17.64 -11.36
CA GLY A 83 -29.78 18.70 -12.36
C GLY A 83 -29.40 20.07 -11.80
N GLY A 84 -28.91 20.17 -10.57
CA GLY A 84 -28.29 21.38 -10.06
C GLY A 84 -26.80 21.47 -10.37
N ASN A 85 -26.20 22.62 -10.05
CA ASN A 85 -24.76 22.85 -10.14
C ASN A 85 -24.03 22.13 -8.98
N GLU A 86 -24.30 20.84 -8.75
CA GLU A 86 -23.55 20.09 -7.75
C GLU A 86 -22.13 19.86 -8.26
N ARG A 87 -21.14 20.27 -7.47
CA ARG A 87 -19.77 19.77 -7.64
C ARG A 87 -19.83 18.27 -7.35
N TRP A 88 -19.72 17.45 -8.39
CA TRP A 88 -19.61 16.00 -8.28
C TRP A 88 -18.32 15.66 -7.54
N VAL A 89 -18.44 15.39 -6.24
CA VAL A 89 -17.37 14.72 -5.50
C VAL A 89 -17.59 13.24 -5.74
N LEU A 90 -16.69 12.60 -6.49
CA LEU A 90 -16.59 11.14 -6.49
C LEU A 90 -16.51 10.73 -5.01
N GLY A 91 -17.59 10.16 -4.47
CA GLY A 91 -17.61 9.70 -3.08
C GLY A 91 -16.40 8.81 -2.84
N THR A 92 -15.81 8.91 -1.65
CA THR A 92 -14.54 8.28 -1.24
C THR A 92 -14.29 7.03 -2.06
N LEU A 93 -13.39 7.13 -3.04
CA LEU A 93 -12.91 5.96 -3.75
C LEU A 93 -12.47 5.01 -2.63
N HIS A 94 -13.11 3.85 -2.50
CA HIS A 94 -12.59 2.79 -1.63
C HIS A 94 -11.33 2.29 -2.32
N ASN A 95 -10.27 3.06 -2.18
CA ASN A 95 -8.93 2.69 -2.54
C ASN A 95 -8.65 1.47 -1.66
N SER A 96 -8.77 0.28 -2.23
CA SER A 96 -8.26 -0.92 -1.60
C SER A 96 -6.73 -0.86 -1.70
N THR A 97 -6.11 0.06 -0.95
CA THR A 97 -4.66 0.19 -0.79
C THR A 97 -4.11 -0.90 0.12
N ALA A 98 -4.22 -2.14 -0.31
CA ALA A 98 -3.47 -3.23 0.28
C ALA A 98 -3.08 -4.25 -0.79
N VAL A 99 -2.44 -3.77 -1.86
CA VAL A 99 -1.36 -4.53 -2.48
C VAL A 99 -0.11 -3.71 -2.22
N THR A 100 0.39 -3.74 -0.98
CA THR A 100 1.73 -3.24 -0.72
C THR A 100 2.67 -4.27 -1.31
N ALA A 101 3.26 -3.95 -2.46
CA ALA A 101 4.26 -4.81 -3.08
C ALA A 101 5.41 -5.04 -2.09
N LEU A 102 5.98 -6.24 -2.09
CA LEU A 102 7.16 -6.55 -1.29
C LEU A 102 8.31 -5.59 -1.67
N PRO A 103 9.13 -5.14 -0.70
CA PRO A 103 10.27 -4.28 -0.98
C PRO A 103 11.21 -4.97 -1.98
N GLN A 104 11.43 -4.32 -3.14
CA GLN A 104 12.26 -4.87 -4.23
C GLN A 104 13.69 -4.33 -4.22
N ALA A 105 13.97 -3.31 -3.41
CA ALA A 105 15.28 -2.69 -3.32
C ALA A 105 15.83 -2.81 -1.90
N ASP A 106 17.14 -2.70 -1.82
CA ASP A 106 17.91 -2.68 -0.60
C ASP A 106 17.47 -1.55 0.35
N HIS A 107 17.57 -1.80 1.66
CA HIS A 107 17.14 -0.92 2.75
C HIS A 107 15.68 -0.43 2.66
N LEU A 108 14.78 -1.24 2.09
CA LEU A 108 13.36 -0.91 2.01
C LEU A 108 12.50 -1.82 2.88
N TRP A 109 11.34 -1.31 3.25
CA TRP A 109 10.41 -2.00 4.10
C TRP A 109 8.95 -1.73 3.70
N SER A 110 8.05 -2.61 4.14
CA SER A 110 6.61 -2.49 3.98
C SER A 110 5.91 -3.10 5.17
N GLY A 111 5.02 -2.35 5.84
CA GLY A 111 4.18 -2.90 6.89
C GLY A 111 3.56 -1.87 7.83
N GLU A 112 3.12 -2.36 8.98
CA GLU A 112 2.50 -1.59 10.05
C GLU A 112 3.57 -0.95 10.94
N VAL A 113 3.44 0.36 11.17
CA VAL A 113 4.40 1.12 11.99
C VAL A 113 3.71 1.90 13.11
N ILE A 114 4.40 1.99 14.25
CA ILE A 114 4.15 2.98 15.29
C ILE A 114 4.93 4.25 14.96
N ARG A 115 4.32 5.41 15.22
CA ARG A 115 4.90 6.74 14.94
C ARG A 115 4.68 7.66 16.13
N GLY A 116 5.47 8.74 16.18
CA GLY A 116 5.27 9.84 17.13
C GLY A 116 5.95 9.64 18.49
N ILE A 117 6.92 8.74 18.56
CA ILE A 117 7.79 8.53 19.72
C ILE A 117 9.23 8.73 19.24
N ASN A 118 10.04 9.38 20.07
CA ASN A 118 11.42 9.71 19.75
C ASN A 118 12.36 8.58 20.17
N ALA A 119 13.57 8.56 19.62
CA ALA A 119 14.67 7.79 20.15
C ALA A 119 15.16 8.42 21.47
N GLY A 120 15.46 7.59 22.48
CA GLY A 120 16.12 8.01 23.73
C GLY A 120 17.64 7.79 23.69
N GLU A 121 18.16 7.28 22.56
CA GLU A 121 19.57 7.04 22.30
C GLU A 121 19.85 6.97 20.81
N ASN A 122 21.11 6.68 20.44
CA ASN A 122 21.45 6.48 19.03
C ASN A 122 20.90 5.12 18.56
N ILE A 123 19.94 5.15 17.63
CA ILE A 123 19.30 3.96 17.04
C ILE A 123 19.64 3.91 15.55
N ALA A 124 20.24 2.82 15.09
CA ALA A 124 20.52 2.60 13.68
C ALA A 124 19.29 2.10 12.93
N GLN A 125 19.34 2.20 11.60
CA GLN A 125 18.30 1.60 10.77
C GLN A 125 18.30 0.09 10.98
N PHE A 126 17.10 -0.46 11.16
CA PHE A 126 16.83 -1.87 11.41
C PHE A 126 17.27 -2.42 12.76
N ASP A 127 17.59 -1.55 13.72
CA ASP A 127 17.71 -1.98 15.10
C ASP A 127 16.34 -2.39 15.66
N CYS A 128 16.28 -3.52 16.34
CA CYS A 128 15.16 -3.90 17.19
C CYS A 128 15.08 -2.97 18.41
N VAL A 129 13.87 -2.56 18.78
CA VAL A 129 13.65 -1.57 19.83
C VAL A 129 12.55 -1.99 20.80
N PHE A 130 12.64 -1.49 22.03
CA PHE A 130 11.60 -1.58 23.05
C PHE A 130 11.22 -0.17 23.54
N LEU A 131 10.02 -0.05 24.11
CA LEU A 131 9.57 1.22 24.69
C LEU A 131 10.05 1.31 26.14
N ASN A 132 11.00 2.19 26.41
CA ASN A 132 11.44 2.47 27.77
C ASN A 132 10.34 3.26 28.50
N VAL A 133 9.78 2.67 29.56
CA VAL A 133 8.66 3.26 30.31
C VAL A 133 9.06 4.42 31.23
N ALA A 134 10.35 4.53 31.57
CA ALA A 134 10.85 5.62 32.42
C ALA A 134 10.96 6.91 31.61
N ASP A 135 11.45 6.81 30.37
CA ASP A 135 11.73 7.95 29.49
C ASP A 135 10.59 8.22 28.50
N GLY A 136 9.80 7.19 28.16
CA GLY A 136 8.72 7.27 27.17
C GLY A 136 9.23 7.29 25.72
N GLU A 137 10.43 6.76 25.51
CA GLU A 137 11.21 6.83 24.27
C GLU A 137 11.62 5.43 23.80
N TRP A 138 11.98 5.32 22.52
CA TRP A 138 12.53 4.09 21.96
C TRP A 138 13.99 3.91 22.38
N HIS A 139 14.33 2.70 22.82
CA HIS A 139 15.70 2.24 23.05
C HIS A 139 15.94 0.93 22.32
N GLN A 140 17.19 0.60 22.03
CA GLN A 140 17.62 -0.65 21.43
C GLN A 140 17.24 -1.81 22.36
N ALA A 141 16.62 -2.84 21.81
CA ALA A 141 16.29 -4.05 22.54
C ALA A 141 17.48 -5.01 22.56
N ASP A 142 17.71 -5.69 23.66
CA ASP A 142 18.83 -6.62 23.84
C ASP A 142 18.32 -7.88 24.58
N ALA A 143 18.65 -9.06 24.08
CA ALA A 143 18.22 -10.31 24.71
C ALA A 143 18.94 -10.61 26.03
N ASP A 144 20.17 -10.11 26.25
CA ASP A 144 20.97 -10.33 27.48
C ASP A 144 20.79 -9.18 28.50
N ALA A 145 20.00 -8.15 28.19
CA ALA A 145 19.81 -7.01 29.11
C ALA A 145 18.45 -7.01 29.81
N VAL A 146 18.50 -7.14 31.14
CA VAL A 146 17.29 -7.16 31.99
C VAL A 146 16.49 -5.87 31.84
N GLY A 147 15.25 -6.00 31.36
CA GLY A 147 14.33 -4.87 31.17
C GLY A 147 14.40 -4.21 29.80
N GLU A 148 15.27 -4.68 28.91
CA GLU A 148 15.39 -4.20 27.53
C GLU A 148 14.73 -5.18 26.53
N TRP A 149 14.10 -6.24 27.05
CA TRP A 149 13.26 -7.17 26.32
C TRP A 149 11.87 -7.29 26.96
N PRO A 150 10.83 -7.65 26.18
CA PRO A 150 10.85 -8.00 24.76
C PRO A 150 11.02 -6.80 23.83
N ALA A 151 11.54 -7.03 22.62
CA ALA A 151 11.47 -6.09 21.51
C ALA A 151 10.02 -5.90 21.04
N TRP A 152 9.64 -4.65 20.76
CA TRP A 152 8.29 -4.27 20.30
C TRP A 152 8.22 -4.05 18.79
N GLY A 153 9.37 -3.77 18.17
CA GLY A 153 9.46 -3.55 16.74
C GLY A 153 10.89 -3.30 16.29
N MET A 154 11.01 -2.81 15.05
CA MET A 154 12.28 -2.49 14.40
C MET A 154 12.25 -1.05 13.89
N ALA A 155 13.32 -0.29 14.11
CA ALA A 155 13.46 1.07 13.60
C ALA A 155 13.60 1.07 12.07
N VAL A 156 12.70 1.74 11.35
CA VAL A 156 12.65 1.67 9.88
C VAL A 156 12.65 3.03 9.18
N GLU A 157 12.32 4.09 9.89
CA GLU A 157 12.43 5.48 9.41
C GLU A 157 12.85 6.40 10.57
N SER A 158 13.61 7.44 10.28
CA SER A 158 14.02 8.49 11.21
C SER A 158 13.68 9.88 10.66
N LEU A 159 14.06 10.96 11.36
CA LEU A 159 13.90 12.32 10.86
C LEU A 159 14.59 12.50 9.49
N ASP A 160 13.80 12.86 8.48
CA ASP A 160 14.26 13.10 7.10
C ASP A 160 15.08 11.93 6.49
N GLY A 161 14.89 10.71 7.00
CA GLY A 161 15.61 9.50 6.55
C GLY A 161 17.10 9.46 6.94
N ALA A 162 17.53 10.27 7.91
CA ALA A 162 18.92 10.34 8.34
C ALA A 162 19.24 9.31 9.45
N TRP A 163 20.26 8.48 9.24
CA TRP A 163 20.67 7.46 10.21
C TRP A 163 22.12 7.67 10.72
N PRO A 164 22.42 7.30 11.99
CA PRO A 164 21.48 6.82 13.00
C PRO A 164 20.51 7.93 13.46
N ALA A 165 19.32 7.55 13.93
CA ALA A 165 18.47 8.46 14.69
C ALA A 165 19.18 8.75 16.00
N THR A 166 19.35 10.02 16.34
CA THR A 166 19.98 10.43 17.60
C THR A 166 18.92 10.67 18.67
N ASP A 167 19.34 10.74 19.94
CA ASP A 167 18.46 11.07 21.06
C ASP A 167 17.61 12.33 20.77
N GLY A 168 16.29 12.19 20.91
CA GLY A 168 15.28 13.20 20.61
C GLY A 168 14.76 13.18 19.17
N ASP A 169 15.34 12.42 18.25
CA ASP A 169 14.84 12.31 16.87
C ASP A 169 13.59 11.42 16.79
N PRO A 170 12.57 11.78 16.01
CA PRO A 170 11.41 10.92 15.77
C PRO A 170 11.81 9.64 15.01
N VAL A 171 11.33 8.49 15.48
CA VAL A 171 11.56 7.18 14.85
C VAL A 171 10.23 6.51 14.52
N TRP A 172 10.14 5.88 13.34
CA TRP A 172 9.05 4.98 13.00
C TRP A 172 9.50 3.55 13.24
N VAL A 173 8.65 2.79 13.93
CA VAL A 173 8.97 1.45 14.39
C VAL A 173 8.01 0.46 13.75
N LEU A 174 8.54 -0.45 12.93
CA LEU A 174 7.81 -1.55 12.29
C LEU A 174 7.47 -2.62 13.31
N THR A 175 6.19 -2.89 13.50
CA THR A 175 5.69 -3.97 14.39
C THR A 175 5.37 -5.24 13.61
N ARG A 176 5.02 -5.10 12.34
CA ARG A 176 4.70 -6.20 11.44
C ARG A 176 4.91 -5.81 9.99
N GLY A 177 5.66 -6.58 9.23
CA GLY A 177 5.91 -6.29 7.82
C GLY A 177 7.05 -7.07 7.23
N VAL A 178 7.49 -6.65 6.06
CA VAL A 178 8.67 -7.21 5.37
C VAL A 178 9.73 -6.12 5.28
N VAL A 179 10.96 -6.48 5.60
CA VAL A 179 12.16 -5.66 5.37
C VAL A 179 13.07 -6.42 4.42
N ARG A 180 13.70 -5.68 3.51
CA ARG A 180 14.75 -6.17 2.64
C ARG A 180 16.04 -5.39 2.90
N ASP A 181 17.11 -6.11 3.18
CA ASP A 181 18.44 -5.55 3.41
C ASP A 181 19.50 -6.52 2.86
N ASP A 182 20.25 -6.08 1.85
CA ASP A 182 21.29 -6.88 1.18
C ASP A 182 22.55 -7.03 2.06
N THR A 183 22.66 -6.29 3.18
CA THR A 183 23.77 -6.39 4.14
C THR A 183 23.59 -7.53 5.14
N TRP A 184 22.37 -8.06 5.31
CA TRP A 184 22.12 -9.21 6.16
C TRP A 184 22.71 -10.48 5.55
N THR A 185 23.50 -11.19 6.33
CA THR A 185 24.17 -12.43 5.91
C THR A 185 23.99 -13.51 6.95
N GLY A 186 24.04 -14.79 6.52
CA GLY A 186 23.93 -15.94 7.43
C GLY A 186 22.50 -16.45 7.66
N PHE A 187 21.51 -15.87 6.98
CA PHE A 187 20.11 -16.32 6.98
C PHE A 187 19.81 -17.21 5.77
N SER A 188 19.04 -18.27 5.98
CA SER A 188 18.46 -19.12 4.93
C SER A 188 16.94 -18.98 4.89
N ILE A 189 16.35 -19.25 3.72
CA ILE A 189 14.90 -19.26 3.57
C ILE A 189 14.24 -20.10 4.67
N ASN A 190 13.16 -19.56 5.27
CA ASN A 190 12.38 -20.21 6.32
C ASN A 190 13.07 -20.33 7.70
N ASP A 191 14.28 -19.80 7.86
CA ASP A 191 14.91 -19.64 9.17
C ASP A 191 14.05 -18.76 10.08
N LYS A 192 14.07 -19.07 11.37
CA LYS A 192 13.50 -18.20 12.40
C LYS A 192 14.52 -17.12 12.71
N VAL A 193 14.03 -15.92 12.95
CA VAL A 193 14.84 -14.77 13.33
C VAL A 193 14.52 -14.43 14.78
N TYR A 194 15.55 -14.25 15.59
CA TYR A 194 15.47 -13.96 17.02
C TYR A 194 16.12 -12.61 17.33
N LEU A 195 15.74 -12.01 18.45
CA LEU A 195 16.49 -10.93 19.07
C LEU A 195 17.89 -11.43 19.44
N ASP A 196 18.91 -10.62 19.18
CA ASP A 196 20.32 -10.98 19.40
C ASP A 196 20.75 -10.75 20.86
N GLU A 197 21.58 -11.66 21.40
CA GLU A 197 22.14 -11.61 22.77
C GLU A 197 23.52 -10.95 22.84
N THR A 198 24.15 -10.66 21.69
CA THR A 198 25.52 -10.12 21.60
C THR A 198 25.54 -8.65 21.16
N THR A 199 24.57 -8.22 20.36
CA THR A 199 24.46 -6.89 19.78
C THR A 199 23.10 -6.30 20.10
N ALA A 200 23.05 -5.25 20.93
CA ALA A 200 21.83 -4.49 21.17
C ALA A 200 21.24 -3.98 19.84
N GLY A 201 19.94 -4.16 19.67
CA GLY A 201 19.20 -3.91 18.44
C GLY A 201 19.39 -4.97 17.36
N GLY A 202 20.29 -5.94 17.55
CA GLY A 202 20.64 -6.94 16.54
C GLY A 202 19.58 -8.03 16.33
N ILE A 203 19.74 -8.73 15.21
CA ILE A 203 18.94 -9.91 14.85
C ILE A 203 19.84 -11.10 14.54
N THR A 204 19.37 -12.31 14.84
CA THR A 204 20.14 -13.55 14.61
C THR A 204 19.27 -14.71 14.15
N ALA A 205 19.86 -15.65 13.41
CA ALA A 205 19.23 -16.90 13.00
C ALA A 205 19.28 -17.99 14.10
N THR A 206 20.10 -17.79 15.12
CA THR A 206 20.30 -18.74 16.21
C THR A 206 19.64 -18.20 17.47
N ALA A 207 18.78 -19.00 18.11
CA ALA A 207 18.16 -18.57 19.37
C ALA A 207 19.26 -18.34 20.42
N PRO A 208 19.15 -17.28 21.25
CA PRO A 208 19.98 -17.11 22.44
C PRO A 208 20.05 -18.37 23.30
N THR A 209 21.19 -18.61 23.93
CA THR A 209 21.44 -19.85 24.70
C THR A 209 22.01 -19.64 26.09
N THR A 210 22.36 -18.41 26.45
CA THR A 210 22.89 -18.12 27.78
C THR A 210 21.75 -18.06 28.81
N ASP A 211 22.03 -18.52 30.03
CA ASP A 211 21.04 -18.53 31.11
C ASP A 211 20.68 -17.09 31.51
N GLY A 212 19.39 -16.77 31.52
CA GLY A 212 18.88 -15.42 31.77
C GLY A 212 18.52 -14.64 30.50
N ASP A 213 18.92 -15.13 29.32
CA ASP A 213 18.69 -14.43 28.06
C ASP A 213 17.27 -14.63 27.55
N CYS A 214 16.76 -13.61 26.87
CA CYS A 214 15.46 -13.64 26.24
C CYS A 214 15.50 -14.39 24.91
N ILE A 215 14.77 -15.49 24.81
CA ILE A 215 14.47 -16.11 23.52
C ILE A 215 13.16 -15.52 22.99
N GLN A 216 13.29 -14.57 22.07
CA GLN A 216 12.17 -13.96 21.37
C GLN A 216 12.29 -14.17 19.86
N PRO A 217 11.48 -15.05 19.23
CA PRO A 217 11.31 -15.05 17.79
C PRO A 217 10.61 -13.75 17.35
N ILE A 218 11.22 -13.02 16.43
CA ILE A 218 10.76 -11.71 15.94
C ILE A 218 10.36 -11.75 14.45
N GLY A 219 10.72 -12.82 13.73
CA GLY A 219 10.42 -12.93 12.31
C GLY A 219 10.81 -14.25 11.69
N ARG A 220 10.66 -14.31 10.38
CA ARG A 220 11.05 -15.44 9.54
C ARG A 220 11.48 -14.96 8.17
N VAL A 221 12.57 -15.55 7.69
CA VAL A 221 13.13 -15.27 6.36
C VAL A 221 12.17 -15.77 5.27
N THR A 222 11.81 -14.90 4.33
CA THR A 222 10.92 -15.20 3.20
C THR A 222 11.64 -15.19 1.86
N GLY A 223 12.73 -14.43 1.74
CA GLY A 223 13.55 -14.36 0.52
C GLY A 223 14.41 -15.60 0.28
N THR A 224 14.76 -15.83 -0.98
CA THR A 224 15.65 -16.93 -1.38
C THR A 224 17.10 -16.69 -0.99
N ASP A 225 17.51 -15.42 -0.87
CA ASP A 225 18.89 -15.01 -0.65
C ASP A 225 19.19 -14.62 0.81
N GLY A 226 18.20 -14.76 1.70
CA GLY A 226 18.35 -14.46 3.14
C GLY A 226 18.24 -12.97 3.50
N ASP A 227 17.96 -12.13 2.51
CA ASP A 227 17.90 -10.66 2.56
C ASP A 227 16.49 -10.11 2.81
N GLU A 228 15.45 -10.90 2.55
CA GLU A 228 14.05 -10.52 2.79
C GLU A 228 13.48 -11.29 4.00
N ILE A 229 13.07 -10.55 5.02
CA ILE A 229 12.57 -11.09 6.29
C ILE A 229 11.19 -10.51 6.60
N TYR A 230 10.24 -11.39 6.87
CA TYR A 230 8.95 -11.01 7.43
C TYR A 230 9.05 -10.95 8.95
N PHE A 231 8.89 -9.74 9.49
CA PHE A 231 8.85 -9.48 10.92
C PHE A 231 7.42 -9.45 11.45
N MET A 232 7.25 -9.98 12.66
CA MET A 232 6.00 -9.94 13.41
C MET A 232 6.34 -10.00 14.89
N PHE A 233 6.40 -8.83 15.52
CA PHE A 233 6.73 -8.70 16.93
C PHE A 233 5.48 -8.97 17.78
N ASP A 234 5.59 -9.93 18.71
CA ASP A 234 4.57 -10.19 19.75
C ASP A 234 5.19 -9.97 21.14
N PRO A 235 5.28 -8.72 21.60
CA PRO A 235 5.86 -8.38 22.90
C PRO A 235 4.98 -8.80 24.09
N LEU A 236 3.87 -9.52 23.87
CA LEU A 236 2.98 -9.97 24.96
C LEU A 236 3.02 -11.48 25.17
N ASN A 237 3.24 -12.28 24.13
CA ASN A 237 3.15 -13.74 24.22
C ASN A 237 4.25 -14.49 23.46
N GLY A 238 5.19 -13.77 22.85
CA GLY A 238 6.17 -14.34 21.93
C GLY A 238 7.56 -14.64 22.51
N TYR A 239 7.78 -14.59 23.82
CA TYR A 239 9.14 -14.69 24.39
C TYR A 239 9.17 -15.47 25.70
N TYR A 240 10.35 -16.00 26.03
CA TYR A 240 10.64 -16.66 27.29
C TYR A 240 12.11 -16.53 27.66
N GLU A 241 12.41 -16.58 28.96
CA GLU A 241 13.77 -16.57 29.47
C GLU A 241 14.39 -17.98 29.36
N HIS A 242 15.63 -18.05 28.89
CA HIS A 242 16.41 -19.29 28.88
C HIS A 242 16.82 -19.67 30.31
N ASN A 243 16.70 -20.97 30.65
CA ASN A 243 16.95 -21.50 32.00
C ASN A 243 18.15 -22.42 32.05
#